data_AF-A0A920ABC1-F1
#
_entry.id   AF-A0A920ABC1-F1
#
_cell.length_a   1.000
_cell.length_b   1.000
_cell.length_c   1.000
_cell.angle_alpha   90.00
_cell.angle_beta   90.00
_cell.angle_gamma   90.00
#
_symmetry.space_group_name_H-M   'P 1'
#
loop_
_entity.id
_entity.type
_entity.pdbx_description
1 polymer ?
#
loop_
_entity_poly.entity_id
_entity_poly.type
_entity_poly.pdbx_seq_one_letter_code
_entity_poly.pdbx_strand_id
1 'polypeptide(L)' 'MKKILKTLALLLALNASADMLVDDIRIEGLQRVSLGSVLDTVPITIGDRIDKEIISVL' A
#
# COMPACT_ATOMS: atom_id res chain seq x y z
N MET A 1 13.88 -19.27 30.53
CA MET A 1 14.44 -18.10 29.81
C MET A 1 14.30 -18.19 28.29
N LYS A 2 14.65 -19.32 27.64
CA LYS A 2 14.53 -19.47 26.16
C LYS A 2 13.13 -19.27 25.58
N LYS A 3 12.07 -19.59 26.34
CA LYS A 3 10.66 -19.39 25.92
C LYS A 3 10.30 -17.91 25.77
N ILE A 4 10.76 -17.08 26.71
CA ILE A 4 10.53 -15.62 26.71
C ILE A 4 11.20 -14.97 25.49
N LEU A 5 12.41 -15.44 25.16
CA LEU A 5 13.14 -14.93 23.99
C LEU A 5 12.41 -15.24 22.67
N LYS A 6 11.80 -16.44 22.55
CA LYS A 6 11.02 -16.81 21.37
C LYS A 6 9.72 -16.01 21.26
N THR A 7 9.00 -15.81 22.37
CA THR A 7 7.78 -14.99 22.37
C THR A 7 8.08 -13.53 22.07
N LEU A 8 9.20 -13.00 22.57
CA LEU A 8 9.62 -11.63 22.24
C LEU A 8 9.96 -11.51 20.75
N ALA A 9 10.75 -12.44 20.19
CA ALA A 9 11.06 -12.44 18.77
C ALA A 9 9.81 -12.53 17.88
N LEU A 10 8.80 -13.31 18.28
CA LEU A 10 7.53 -13.41 17.56
C LEU A 10 6.73 -12.10 17.60
N LEU A 11 6.70 -11.42 18.75
CA LEU A 11 6.06 -10.11 18.90
C LEU A 11 6.72 -9.05 18.01
N LEU A 12 8.04 -9.04 17.88
CA LEU A 12 8.72 -8.12 16.96
C LEU A 12 8.38 -8.42 15.50
N ALA A 13 8.29 -9.68 15.10
CA ALA A 13 7.95 -10.07 13.72
C ALA A 13 6.52 -9.67 13.32
N LEU A 14 5.58 -9.61 14.27
CA LEU A 14 4.20 -9.19 14.05
C LEU A 14 4.04 -7.68 13.79
N ASN A 15 5.06 -6.87 14.11
CA ASN A 15 5.05 -5.42 13.91
C ASN A 15 5.71 -4.99 12.59
N ALA A 16 6.02 -5.92 11.70
CA ALA A 16 6.55 -5.59 10.38
C ALA A 16 5.46 -4.97 9.50
N SER A 17 5.51 -3.66 9.28
CA SER A 17 4.74 -3.01 8.21
C SER A 17 5.27 -3.48 6.85
N ALA A 18 4.35 -3.82 5.96
CA ALA A 18 4.68 -4.25 4.61
C ALA A 18 4.33 -3.13 3.64
N ASP A 19 5.35 -2.43 3.15
CA ASP A 19 5.17 -1.48 2.05
C ASP A 19 4.84 -2.27 0.77
N MET A 20 3.80 -1.84 0.07
CA MET A 20 3.39 -2.41 -1.21
C MET A 20 3.90 -1.55 -2.36
N LEU A 21 4.58 -2.17 -3.33
CA LEU A 21 4.97 -1.50 -4.57
C LEU A 21 3.77 -1.42 -5.52
N VAL A 22 3.51 -0.23 -6.06
CA VAL A 22 2.52 -0.04 -7.13
C VAL A 22 3.14 -0.46 -8.46
N ASP A 23 2.78 -1.65 -8.95
CA ASP A 23 3.31 -2.21 -10.21
C ASP A 23 2.53 -1.73 -11.45
N ASP A 24 1.21 -1.61 -11.34
CA ASP A 24 0.32 -1.15 -12.41
C ASP A 24 -0.90 -0.41 -11.83
N ILE A 25 -1.42 0.57 -12.57
CA ILE A 25 -2.64 1.32 -12.21
C ILE A 25 -3.65 1.16 -13.34
N ARG A 26 -4.78 0.50 -13.04
CA ARG A 26 -5.88 0.30 -13.99
C ARG A 26 -7.14 1.03 -13.52
N ILE A 27 -7.71 1.82 -14.42
CA ILE A 27 -9.01 2.50 -14.20
C ILE A 27 -10.08 1.75 -14.98
N GLU A 28 -11.11 1.29 -14.30
CA GLU A 28 -12.27 0.62 -14.90
C GLU A 28 -13.53 1.51 -14.79
N GLY A 29 -14.45 1.39 -15.75
CA GLY A 29 -15.74 2.11 -15.70
C GLY A 29 -15.69 3.58 -16.11
N LEU A 30 -14.62 4.03 -16.74
CA LEU A 30 -14.51 5.39 -17.29
C LEU A 30 -15.54 5.61 -18.41
N GLN A 31 -16.29 6.72 -18.35
CA GLN A 31 -17.33 7.02 -19.35
C GLN A 31 -17.20 8.40 -19.99
N ARG A 32 -17.11 9.46 -19.20
CA ARG A 32 -17.19 10.86 -19.68
C ARG A 32 -15.93 11.69 -19.45
N VAL A 33 -14.91 11.12 -18.80
CA VAL A 33 -13.65 11.80 -18.45
C VAL A 33 -12.48 11.04 -19.05
N SER A 34 -11.35 11.71 -19.33
CA SER A 34 -10.19 11.08 -19.95
C SER A 34 -9.30 10.41 -18.90
N LEU A 35 -8.57 9.35 -19.30
CA LEU A 35 -7.63 8.66 -18.41
C LEU A 35 -6.57 9.64 -17.87
N GLY A 36 -6.01 10.50 -18.72
CA GLY A 36 -5.02 11.50 -18.32
C GLY A 36 -5.54 12.42 -17.22
N SER A 37 -6.77 12.94 -17.37
CA SER A 37 -7.37 13.81 -16.36
C SER A 37 -7.64 13.10 -15.03
N VAL A 38 -7.88 11.79 -15.03
CA VAL A 38 -8.07 11.03 -13.79
C VAL A 38 -6.71 10.77 -13.14
N LEU A 39 -5.71 10.35 -13.91
CA LEU A 39 -4.36 10.10 -13.41
C LEU A 39 -3.73 11.35 -12.79
N ASP A 40 -3.99 12.54 -13.36
CA ASP A 40 -3.51 13.81 -12.81
C ASP A 40 -4.09 14.14 -11.42
N THR A 41 -5.20 13.51 -11.02
CA THR A 41 -5.86 13.73 -9.73
C THR A 41 -5.57 12.66 -8.68
N VAL A 42 -4.99 11.53 -9.08
CA VAL A 42 -4.70 10.41 -8.17
C VAL A 42 -3.35 10.66 -7.48
N PRO A 43 -3.26 10.61 -6.14
CA PRO A 43 -2.04 10.97 -5.41
C PRO A 43 -1.00 9.83 -5.34
N ILE A 44 -1.04 8.89 -6.29
CA ILE A 44 -0.12 7.74 -6.39
C ILE A 44 0.24 7.46 -7.86
N THR A 45 1.46 7.02 -8.09
CA THR A 45 2.00 6.67 -9.42
C THR A 45 2.64 5.28 -9.40
N ILE A 46 2.81 4.68 -10.58
CA ILE A 46 3.55 3.42 -10.76
C ILE A 46 4.98 3.58 -10.23
N GLY A 47 5.44 2.62 -9.45
CA GLY A 47 6.74 2.63 -8.78
C GLY A 47 6.71 3.19 -7.36
N ASP A 48 5.60 3.78 -6.92
CA ASP A 48 5.45 4.23 -5.53
C ASP A 48 5.39 3.04 -4.58
N ARG A 49 5.94 3.24 -3.37
CA ARG A 49 5.81 2.28 -2.26
C ARG A 49 4.78 2.84 -1.30
N ILE A 50 3.61 2.22 -1.24
CA ILE A 50 2.49 2.65 -0.43
C ILE A 50 2.38 1.79 0.83
N ASP A 51 2.21 2.43 1.98
CA ASP A 51 1.81 1.76 3.22
C ASP A 51 0.28 1.85 3.36
N LYS A 52 -0.27 1.04 4.27
CA LYS A 52 -1.72 0.85 4.50
C LYS A 52 -2.47 2.16 4.80
N GLU A 53 -1.78 3.20 5.27
CA GLU A 53 -2.36 4.50 5.61
C GLU A 53 -2.96 5.22 4.40
N ILE A 54 -2.38 5.07 3.20
CA ILE A 54 -2.84 5.72 1.97
C ILE A 54 -4.21 5.16 1.53
N ILE A 55 -4.44 3.87 1.76
CA ILE A 55 -5.68 3.18 1.36
C ILE A 55 -6.86 3.55 2.27
N SER A 56 -6.60 4.02 3.49
CA SER A 56 -7.65 4.33 4.47
C SER A 56 -8.42 5.64 4.17
N VAL A 57 -7.97 6.43 3.19
CA VAL A 57 -8.49 7.78 2.88
C VAL A 57 -9.24 7.84 1.53
N LEU A 58 -9.23 6.73 0.77
CA LEU A 58 -9.97 6.55 -0.48
C LEU A 58 -11.28 5.79 -0.22
#